data_AF-A0AAJ7SIV8-F1
#
_entry.id   AF-A0AAJ7SIV8-F1
#
_cell.length_a   1.000
_cell.length_b   1.000
_cell.length_c   1.000
_cell.angle_alpha   90.00
_cell.angle_beta   90.00
_cell.angle_gamma   90.00
#
_symmetry.space_group_name_H-M   'P 1'
#
loop_
_entity.id
_entity.type
_entity.pdbx_description
1 polymer ?
#
loop_
_entity_poly.entity_id
_entity_poly.type
_entity_poly.pdbx_seq_one_letter_code
_entity_poly.pdbx_strand_id
1 'polypeptide(L)'
;MGPRGGRVFVVGVGMTKFEKPGSRENFDYPDMAKEAAQAALHDAGISYSDVEQACVSYVFGDSTCGQKAVYHSLGLTGIPIHNINNNCASGSSALYLAQQLIAGGS
;
A
#
# COMPACT_ATOMS: atom_id res chain seq x y z
N MET A 1 -30.70 1.73 4.83
CA MET A 1 -29.50 1.06 5.39
C MET A 1 -29.10 -0.02 4.40
N GLY A 2 -27.98 0.14 3.69
CA GLY A 2 -27.47 -0.91 2.79
C GLY A 2 -27.01 -2.15 3.57
N PRO A 3 -26.79 -3.30 2.90
CA PRO A 3 -26.26 -4.49 3.55
C PRO A 3 -24.96 -4.14 4.28
N ARG A 4 -24.86 -4.53 5.55
CA ARG A 4 -23.63 -4.32 6.33
C ARG A 4 -22.59 -5.27 5.74
N GLY A 5 -21.65 -4.74 4.96
CA GLY A 5 -20.50 -5.49 4.46
C GLY A 5 -19.71 -6.13 5.61
N GLY A 6 -18.80 -7.04 5.27
CA GLY A 6 -17.92 -7.69 6.23
C GLY A 6 -17.21 -6.69 7.14
N ARG A 7 -16.95 -7.09 8.40
CA ARG A 7 -16.14 -6.26 9.31
C ARG A 7 -14.72 -6.22 8.78
N VAL A 8 -14.12 -5.03 8.80
CA VAL A 8 -12.75 -4.79 8.34
C VAL A 8 -11.91 -4.33 9.52
N PHE A 9 -10.69 -4.84 9.61
CA PHE A 9 -9.75 -4.51 10.67
C PHE A 9 -8.41 -4.08 10.06
N VAL A 10 -7.78 -3.09 10.68
CA VAL A 10 -6.37 -2.79 10.42
C VAL A 10 -5.56 -3.68 11.35
N VAL A 11 -4.79 -4.60 10.79
CA VAL A 11 -4.03 -5.61 11.56
C VAL A 11 -2.55 -5.30 11.66
N GLY A 12 -2.04 -4.37 10.86
CA GLY A 12 -0.67 -3.85 10.98
C GLY A 12 -0.50 -2.53 10.24
N VAL A 13 0.43 -1.71 10.71
CA VAL A 13 0.75 -0.39 10.14
C VAL A 13 2.26 -0.17 10.06
N GLY A 14 2.68 0.67 9.11
CA GLY A 14 4.09 1.01 8.92
C GLY A 14 4.23 2.28 8.11
N MET A 15 5.27 3.06 8.41
CA MET A 15 5.59 4.28 7.68
C MET A 15 7.10 4.50 7.66
N THR A 16 7.59 5.09 6.57
CA THR A 16 8.92 5.70 6.56
C THR A 16 8.91 6.99 7.35
N LYS A 17 10.08 7.42 7.83
CA LYS A 17 10.22 8.75 8.39
C LYS A 17 9.99 9.81 7.30
N PHE A 18 9.24 10.86 7.63
CA PHE A 18 9.10 12.01 6.73
C PHE A 18 10.30 12.92 6.86
N GLU A 19 10.98 13.14 5.74
CA GLU A 19 12.26 13.84 5.70
C GLU A 19 12.27 14.86 4.57
N LYS A 20 13.22 15.81 4.64
CA LYS A 20 13.44 16.77 3.57
C LYS A 20 13.84 16.01 2.28
N PRO A 21 13.26 16.33 1.11
CA PRO A 21 13.69 15.73 -0.16
C PRO A 21 15.19 15.88 -0.38
N GLY A 22 15.86 14.79 -0.78
CA GLY A 22 17.31 14.73 -0.99
C GLY A 22 18.17 14.52 0.27
N SER A 23 17.56 14.21 1.42
CA SER A 23 18.28 13.94 2.68
C SER A 23 18.99 12.58 2.74
N ARG A 24 18.49 11.59 1.98
CA ARG A 24 19.08 10.26 1.86
C ARG A 24 19.65 10.10 0.45
N GLU A 25 20.92 9.72 0.34
CA GLU A 25 21.56 9.43 -0.95
C GLU A 25 21.03 8.11 -1.53
N ASN A 26 20.78 8.08 -2.84
CA ASN A 26 20.33 6.89 -3.58
C ASN A 26 19.07 6.22 -2.99
N PHE A 27 18.16 7.02 -2.41
CA PHE A 27 16.94 6.51 -1.78
C PHE A 27 15.72 7.03 -2.54
N ASP A 28 15.04 6.13 -3.25
CA ASP A 28 13.91 6.46 -4.12
C ASP A 28 12.60 5.83 -3.60
N TYR A 29 11.48 6.11 -4.24
CA TYR A 29 10.16 5.65 -3.81
C TYR A 29 10.02 4.12 -3.66
N PRO A 30 10.71 3.23 -4.40
CA PRO A 30 10.64 1.80 -4.14
C PRO A 30 11.24 1.43 -2.78
N ASP A 31 12.30 2.12 -2.36
CA ASP A 31 12.94 1.91 -1.06
C ASP A 31 12.06 2.45 0.07
N MET A 32 11.41 3.59 -0.15
CA MET A 32 10.42 4.13 0.77
C MET A 32 9.24 3.16 0.96
N ALA A 33 8.69 2.64 -0.15
CA ALA A 33 7.62 1.66 -0.11
C ALA A 33 8.05 0.39 0.61
N LYS A 34 9.29 -0.07 0.39
CA LYS A 34 9.85 -1.24 1.07
C LYS A 34 9.89 -1.08 2.58
N GLU A 35 10.46 0.01 3.06
CA GLU A 35 10.60 0.28 4.49
C GLU A 35 9.21 0.34 5.17
N ALA A 36 8.25 1.07 4.58
CA ALA A 36 6.91 1.19 5.14
C ALA A 36 6.12 -0.13 5.09
N ALA A 37 6.16 -0.84 3.95
CA ALA A 37 5.37 -2.06 3.77
C ALA A 37 5.94 -3.25 4.58
N GLN A 38 7.27 -3.37 4.67
CA GLN A 38 7.89 -4.39 5.53
C GLN A 38 7.57 -4.15 7.01
N ALA A 39 7.55 -2.89 7.46
CA ALA A 39 7.13 -2.56 8.81
C ALA A 39 5.66 -2.93 9.06
N ALA A 40 4.76 -2.64 8.11
CA ALA A 40 3.34 -3.00 8.22
C ALA A 40 3.10 -4.52 8.24
N LEU A 41 3.80 -5.28 7.40
CA LEU A 41 3.72 -6.75 7.37
C LEU A 41 4.27 -7.36 8.67
N HIS A 42 5.38 -6.82 9.18
CA HIS A 42 5.97 -7.23 10.45
C HIS A 42 5.02 -6.96 11.64
N ASP A 43 4.41 -5.77 11.69
CA ASP A 43 3.43 -5.40 12.72
C ASP A 43 2.18 -6.31 12.66
N ALA A 44 1.74 -6.68 11.45
CA ALA A 44 0.65 -7.64 11.24
C ALA A 44 1.02 -9.10 11.54
N GLY A 45 2.32 -9.43 11.59
CA GLY A 45 2.79 -10.81 11.79
C GLY A 45 2.50 -11.74 10.61
N ILE A 46 2.38 -11.22 9.38
CA ILE A 46 2.08 -11.99 8.16
C ILE A 46 3.19 -11.87 7.12
N SER A 47 3.22 -12.81 6.18
CA SER A 47 4.06 -12.73 4.99
C SER A 47 3.37 -11.95 3.88
N TYR A 48 4.14 -11.38 2.96
CA TYR A 48 3.57 -10.78 1.74
C TYR A 48 2.80 -11.81 0.87
N SER A 49 3.13 -13.10 0.98
CA SER A 49 2.39 -14.18 0.31
C SER A 49 0.93 -14.31 0.78
N ASP A 50 0.60 -13.75 1.95
CA ASP A 50 -0.74 -13.79 2.52
C ASP A 50 -1.59 -12.58 2.05
N VAL A 51 -0.99 -11.63 1.34
CA VAL A 51 -1.69 -10.46 0.78
C VAL A 51 -2.34 -10.86 -0.54
N GLU A 52 -3.65 -10.64 -0.66
CA GLU A 52 -4.42 -11.03 -1.85
C GLU A 52 -4.53 -9.93 -2.90
N GLN A 53 -4.50 -8.66 -2.49
CA GLN A 53 -4.60 -7.48 -3.37
C GLN A 53 -3.85 -6.29 -2.76
N ALA A 54 -3.35 -5.37 -3.59
CA ALA A 54 -2.70 -4.15 -3.13
C ALA A 54 -3.34 -2.88 -3.71
N CYS A 55 -3.66 -1.92 -2.83
CA CYS A 55 -4.07 -0.57 -3.20
C CYS A 55 -2.90 0.39 -2.95
N VAL A 56 -2.22 0.82 -4.01
CA VAL A 56 -1.04 1.69 -3.93
C VAL A 56 -1.41 3.09 -4.39
N SER A 57 -0.97 4.10 -3.64
CA SER A 57 -1.29 5.49 -3.96
C SER A 57 -0.08 6.38 -4.08
N TYR A 58 -0.11 7.27 -5.07
CA TYR A 58 0.90 8.27 -5.34
C TYR A 58 0.30 9.38 -6.20
N VAL A 59 0.81 10.60 -6.06
CA VAL A 59 0.38 11.75 -6.89
C VAL A 59 1.34 11.97 -8.06
N PHE A 60 2.64 11.82 -7.80
CA PHE A 60 3.69 12.03 -8.79
C PHE A 60 4.41 10.73 -9.09
N GLY A 61 4.51 10.40 -10.36
CA GLY A 61 5.06 9.16 -10.86
C GLY A 61 4.37 8.77 -12.16
N ASP A 62 5.05 8.01 -12.99
CA ASP A 62 4.45 7.47 -14.19
C ASP A 62 3.39 6.42 -13.85
N SER A 63 2.59 6.06 -14.84
CA SER A 63 1.69 4.91 -14.71
C SER A 63 2.50 3.68 -14.26
N THR A 64 1.94 2.90 -13.36
CA THR A 64 2.53 1.67 -12.80
C THR A 64 3.69 1.82 -11.81
N CYS A 65 3.94 3.02 -11.28
CA CYS A 65 4.89 3.19 -10.16
C CYS A 65 4.54 2.31 -8.95
N GLY A 66 3.26 2.02 -8.69
CA GLY A 66 2.88 1.12 -7.59
C GLY A 66 3.33 -0.32 -7.80
N GLN A 67 3.23 -0.86 -9.02
CA GLN A 67 3.80 -2.17 -9.36
C GLN A 67 5.31 -2.17 -9.17
N LYS A 68 6.02 -1.15 -9.69
CA LYS A 68 7.48 -1.05 -9.52
C LYS A 68 7.87 -1.01 -8.04
N ALA A 69 7.15 -0.24 -7.23
CA ALA A 69 7.38 -0.16 -5.80
C ALA A 69 7.19 -1.52 -5.13
N VAL A 70 6.04 -2.17 -5.32
CA VAL A 70 5.69 -3.46 -4.70
C VAL A 70 6.58 -4.60 -5.15
N TYR A 71 6.84 -4.74 -6.46
CA TYR A 71 7.62 -5.86 -7.01
C TYR A 71 9.07 -5.83 -6.54
N HIS A 72 9.67 -4.63 -6.46
CA HIS A 72 11.05 -4.50 -6.01
C HIS A 72 11.21 -4.66 -4.50
N SER A 73 10.15 -4.38 -3.73
CA SER A 73 10.21 -4.31 -2.27
C SER A 73 9.72 -5.56 -1.55
N LEU A 74 8.63 -6.16 -2.04
CA LEU A 74 7.89 -7.22 -1.35
C LEU A 74 7.91 -8.55 -2.10
N GLY A 75 7.88 -8.50 -3.44
CA GLY A 75 7.99 -9.69 -4.30
C GLY A 75 6.95 -9.75 -5.42
N LEU A 76 7.02 -10.85 -6.19
CA LEU A 76 6.22 -11.09 -7.39
C LEU A 76 5.18 -12.20 -7.16
N THR A 77 4.09 -11.88 -6.47
CA THR A 77 3.01 -12.83 -6.14
C THR A 77 1.94 -12.95 -7.23
N GLY A 78 1.88 -12.00 -8.16
CA GLY A 78 0.86 -11.96 -9.22
C GLY A 78 -0.50 -11.38 -8.78
N ILE A 79 -0.57 -10.82 -7.58
CA ILE A 79 -1.81 -10.23 -7.05
C ILE A 79 -2.26 -9.00 -7.84
N PRO A 80 -3.56 -8.68 -7.87
CA PRO A 80 -4.06 -7.42 -8.40
C PRO A 80 -3.44 -6.22 -7.66
N ILE A 81 -2.99 -5.22 -8.43
CA ILE A 81 -2.42 -3.97 -7.91
C ILE A 81 -3.15 -2.78 -8.54
N HIS A 82 -3.77 -1.95 -7.68
CA HIS A 82 -4.46 -0.73 -8.08
C HIS A 82 -3.59 0.50 -7.80
N ASN A 83 -3.38 1.35 -8.82
CA ASN A 83 -2.68 2.64 -8.68
C ASN A 83 -3.73 3.76 -8.54
N ILE A 84 -3.67 4.50 -7.44
CA ILE A 84 -4.73 5.43 -7.02
C ILE A 84 -4.13 6.82 -6.81
N ASN A 85 -4.81 7.84 -7.32
CA ASN A 85 -4.51 9.22 -6.96
C ASN A 85 -5.80 9.97 -6.64
N ASN A 86 -5.73 10.83 -5.63
CA ASN A 86 -6.73 11.82 -5.27
C ASN A 86 -6.03 12.99 -4.53
N ASN A 87 -4.97 13.53 -5.16
CA ASN A 87 -4.13 14.57 -4.57
C ASN A 87 -3.69 14.22 -3.14
N CYS A 88 -3.79 15.16 -2.19
CA CYS A 88 -3.40 14.95 -0.79
C CYS A 88 -4.21 13.85 -0.08
N ALA A 89 -5.39 13.48 -0.61
CA ALA A 89 -6.25 12.45 -0.04
C ALA A 89 -5.95 11.04 -0.57
N SER A 90 -4.94 10.89 -1.46
CA SER A 90 -4.61 9.62 -2.14
C SER A 90 -4.45 8.44 -1.16
N GLY A 91 -3.77 8.65 -0.02
CA GLY A 91 -3.59 7.62 1.00
C GLY A 91 -4.92 7.15 1.61
N SER A 92 -5.79 8.08 1.98
CA SER A 92 -7.13 7.75 2.50
C SER A 92 -8.03 7.13 1.43
N SER A 93 -7.89 7.53 0.16
CA SER A 93 -8.61 6.92 -0.96
C SER A 93 -8.18 5.47 -1.20
N ALA A 94 -6.88 5.16 -1.08
CA ALA A 94 -6.40 3.78 -1.14
C ALA A 94 -6.91 2.93 0.03
N LEU A 95 -6.87 3.48 1.25
CA LEU A 95 -7.41 2.78 2.43
C LEU A 95 -8.91 2.54 2.31
N TYR A 96 -9.66 3.51 1.79
CA TYR A 96 -11.09 3.38 1.52
C TYR A 96 -11.37 2.27 0.49
N LEU A 97 -10.62 2.20 -0.61
CA LEU A 97 -10.78 1.14 -1.60
C LEU A 97 -10.47 -0.24 -1.00
N ALA A 98 -9.35 -0.36 -0.27
CA ALA A 98 -8.98 -1.60 0.41
C ALA A 98 -10.07 -2.07 1.40
N GLN A 99 -10.66 -1.13 2.15
CA GLN A 99 -11.77 -1.42 3.05
C GLN A 99 -13.00 -1.92 2.30
N GLN A 100 -13.34 -1.34 1.14
CA GLN A 100 -14.45 -1.81 0.31
C GLN A 100 -14.21 -3.22 -0.25
N LEU A 101 -12.99 -3.54 -0.66
CA LEU A 101 -12.62 -4.88 -1.14
C LEU A 101 -12.85 -5.94 -0.05
N ILE A 102 -12.32 -5.70 1.16
CA ILE A 102 -12.50 -6.63 2.29
C ILE A 102 -13.97 -6.72 2.71
N ALA A 103 -14.67 -5.58 2.82
CA ALA A 103 -16.08 -5.57 3.21
C ALA A 103 -16.98 -6.23 2.16
N GLY A 104 -16.57 -6.21 0.89
CA GLY A 104 -17.23 -6.86 -0.23
C GLY A 104 -16.93 -8.36 -0.36
N GLY A 105 -15.96 -8.89 0.39
CA GLY A 105 -15.53 -10.29 0.32
C GLY A 105 -14.76 -10.62 -0.97
N SER A 106 -14.00 -9.64 -1.48
CA SER A 106 -13.12 -9.77 -2.65
C SER A 106 -11.69 -10.10 -2.27
#